data_AF-A0A3Q7GYL1-F1
#
_entry.id   AF-A0A3Q7GYL1-F1
#
_cell.length_a   1.000
_cell.length_b   1.000
_cell.length_c   1.000
_cell.angle_alpha   90.00
_cell.angle_beta   90.00
_cell.angle_gamma   90.00
#
_symmetry.space_group_name_H-M   'P 1'
#
loop_
_entity.id
_entity.type
_entity.pdbx_description
1 polymer ?
#
loop_
_entity_poly.entity_id
_entity_poly.type
_entity_poly.pdbx_seq_one_letter_code
_entity_poly.pdbx_strand_id
1 'polypeptide(L)'
;MATKGNPGDNRNKSFLPSLLVIAALCCFFYVLGVWKRSGFGKGDSIALEITKKAEDCGILPNLEYETHHGNQSTSFDDPKQDVKEIEPCGEQYIDYTPCHDQMRAMTFPRENMNYRERHCPPDEEKLHCLVPAPKGYVTPFSWPKSRDYVPFANAPHKSLTVEKAVQNWVQYEGDVFRFPGGGTQFPNGADAYIDQLASVIPMENGTVRTALDTGCGVASWGAYLFKKNVLTMSFAPRDSHEAQVQFALERGVPAVIGVLGTIKLPYPSRAFDMAHCSRCLIPWGANDGLYMTEVDRVLRPGGYWVLSGPPINWRVNYQAWQRPKEELEEEQRKIEEMAELLCWEKKHEKGETAIWRKRVNNEYCREHDSRVTLCESSNAANVWYKKMEACITPYPETTNSDEVAGGGLQPFPDRLNTVPPRIASGSVPGFSVEAFKEDNKLWKKHVNSYKRVNKILDNGRYRNIMDMNAGLGSFAAALESPKLWVMNVVPTIAEKDTLGVVYERGLIGIYHDWCEAFSTYPRTYDLIHANRVFSLYKDKCSVEDILLEMDRILRPEGAVILRDHVDVLTQVKRIATGMRWNIKMVDHEDGPLIPEKVLFAVRKYWVVGDNNSTV
;
A
#
# COMPACT_ATOMS: atom_id res chain seq x y z
N MET A 1 -35.99 -51.71 59.85
CA MET A 1 -34.81 -52.35 60.45
C MET A 1 -33.79 -51.27 60.75
N ALA A 2 -33.41 -51.15 62.02
CA ALA A 2 -32.36 -50.22 62.47
C ALA A 2 -31.01 -50.95 62.53
N THR A 3 -29.92 -50.25 62.19
CA THR A 3 -28.53 -50.44 62.66
C THR A 3 -27.70 -49.27 62.10
N LYS A 4 -27.37 -48.25 62.91
CA LYS A 4 -26.19 -48.06 63.80
C LYS A 4 -24.84 -47.95 63.07
N GLY A 5 -24.18 -46.79 63.24
CA GLY A 5 -22.74 -46.60 63.03
C GLY A 5 -22.27 -45.14 62.85
N ASN A 6 -22.14 -44.38 63.95
CA ASN A 6 -21.30 -43.15 64.08
C ASN A 6 -19.82 -43.59 64.35
N PRO A 7 -18.73 -42.75 64.35
CA PRO A 7 -18.67 -41.34 64.82
C PRO A 7 -17.61 -40.38 64.18
N GLY A 8 -17.69 -39.09 64.55
CA GLY A 8 -16.58 -38.10 64.74
C GLY A 8 -15.70 -37.69 63.55
N ASP A 9 -15.09 -36.50 63.47
CA ASP A 9 -14.90 -35.41 64.41
C ASP A 9 -14.41 -34.16 63.62
N ASN A 10 -14.60 -33.01 64.25
CA ASN A 10 -14.23 -31.65 63.87
C ASN A 10 -12.81 -31.47 63.31
N ARG A 11 -12.63 -30.51 62.40
CA ARG A 11 -11.85 -29.28 62.67
C ARG A 11 -11.89 -28.26 61.53
N ASN A 12 -12.47 -27.11 61.81
CA ASN A 12 -12.08 -25.83 61.24
C ASN A 12 -10.54 -25.68 61.26
N LYS A 13 -9.93 -25.35 60.12
CA LYS A 13 -9.02 -24.20 59.96
C LYS A 13 -8.35 -24.16 58.58
N SER A 14 -8.38 -22.95 58.01
CA SER A 14 -7.32 -22.31 57.19
C SER A 14 -7.66 -21.97 55.73
N PHE A 15 -8.64 -21.09 55.53
CA PHE A 15 -8.80 -20.36 54.25
C PHE A 15 -7.82 -19.17 54.08
N LEU A 16 -7.15 -18.74 55.15
CA LEU A 16 -6.23 -17.59 55.15
C LEU A 16 -4.85 -17.83 54.51
N PRO A 17 -4.15 -18.98 54.68
CA PRO A 17 -2.83 -19.14 54.07
C PRO A 17 -2.92 -19.32 52.54
N SER A 18 -4.00 -19.91 52.02
CA SER A 18 -4.25 -20.07 50.58
C SER A 18 -4.37 -18.71 49.85
N LEU A 19 -5.12 -17.77 50.43
CA LEU A 19 -5.28 -16.43 49.87
C LEU A 19 -3.97 -15.62 49.89
N LEU A 20 -3.15 -15.79 50.93
CA LEU A 20 -1.82 -15.16 51.00
C LEU A 20 -0.85 -15.73 49.96
N VAL A 21 -0.88 -17.04 49.70
CA VAL A 21 -0.05 -17.66 48.65
C VAL A 21 -0.47 -17.19 47.26
N ILE A 22 -1.79 -17.08 47.00
CA ILE A 22 -2.30 -16.58 45.72
C ILE A 22 -1.92 -15.10 45.52
N ALA A 23 -2.09 -14.27 46.56
CA ALA A 23 -1.70 -12.86 46.49
C ALA A 23 -0.18 -12.70 46.27
N ALA A 24 0.64 -13.50 46.95
CA ALA A 24 2.10 -13.50 46.77
C ALA A 24 2.50 -13.93 45.34
N LEU A 25 1.85 -14.95 44.78
CA LEU A 25 2.08 -15.37 43.39
C LEU A 25 1.64 -14.29 42.40
N CYS A 26 0.50 -13.64 42.60
CA CYS A 26 0.05 -12.52 41.77
C CYS A 26 1.02 -11.34 41.83
N CYS A 27 1.52 -10.97 43.02
CA CYS A 27 2.54 -9.93 43.15
C CYS A 27 3.88 -10.34 42.50
N PHE A 28 4.29 -11.60 42.65
CA PHE A 28 5.52 -12.12 42.03
C PHE A 28 5.44 -12.10 40.50
N PHE A 29 4.33 -12.53 39.91
CA PHE A 29 4.11 -12.46 38.46
C PHE A 29 3.92 -11.02 37.95
N TYR A 30 3.31 -10.14 38.75
CA TYR A 30 3.21 -8.72 38.44
C TYR A 30 4.59 -8.06 38.42
N VAL A 31 5.43 -8.31 39.43
CA VAL A 31 6.81 -7.78 39.49
C VAL A 31 7.68 -8.37 38.38
N LEU A 32 7.55 -9.66 38.04
CA LEU A 32 8.20 -10.26 36.87
C LEU A 32 7.72 -9.66 35.55
N GLY A 33 6.43 -9.33 35.43
CA GLY A 33 5.86 -8.65 34.27
C GLY A 33 6.37 -7.21 34.13
N VAL A 34 6.51 -6.49 35.23
CA VAL A 34 7.10 -5.14 35.27
C VAL A 34 8.61 -5.17 35.00
N TRP A 35 9.33 -6.17 35.52
CA TRP A 35 10.77 -6.33 35.29
C TRP A 35 11.11 -6.75 33.85
N LYS A 36 10.23 -7.55 33.21
CA LYS A 36 10.32 -7.81 31.75
C LYS A 36 9.90 -6.62 30.88
N ARG A 37 9.10 -5.67 31.41
CA ARG A 37 8.81 -4.40 30.73
C ARG A 37 9.94 -3.37 30.86
N SER A 38 10.80 -3.49 31.87
CA SER A 38 11.94 -2.59 32.09
C SER A 38 13.26 -3.12 31.52
N GLY A 39 13.24 -3.85 30.40
CA GLY A 39 14.42 -4.42 29.75
C GLY A 39 15.39 -3.35 29.23
N PHE A 40 16.13 -2.73 30.14
CA PHE A 40 17.31 -1.92 29.88
C PHE A 40 18.50 -2.87 29.80
N GLY A 41 19.24 -2.86 28.69
CA GLY A 41 20.59 -3.42 28.61
C GLY A 41 20.78 -4.61 27.68
N LYS A 42 21.24 -4.31 26.45
CA LYS A 42 22.37 -4.92 25.68
C LYS A 42 22.21 -4.74 24.16
N GLY A 43 21.02 -4.42 23.66
CA GLY A 43 20.78 -4.10 22.25
C GLY A 43 21.32 -2.72 21.85
N ASP A 44 21.32 -1.76 22.77
CA ASP A 44 21.72 -0.38 22.51
C ASP A 44 23.20 -0.24 22.11
N SER A 45 24.11 -1.07 22.63
CA SER A 45 25.53 -0.95 22.26
C SER A 45 25.81 -1.43 20.84
N ILE A 46 25.05 -2.42 20.35
CA ILE A 46 25.24 -2.97 19.00
C ILE A 46 24.56 -2.08 17.96
N ALA A 47 23.37 -1.57 18.26
CA ALA A 47 22.70 -0.57 17.42
C ALA A 47 23.56 0.70 17.29
N LEU A 48 24.09 1.21 18.39
CA LEU A 48 24.95 2.40 18.42
C LEU A 48 26.31 2.18 17.74
N GLU A 49 26.84 0.95 17.73
CA GLU A 49 28.07 0.58 17.02
C GLU A 49 27.84 0.37 15.51
N ILE A 50 26.64 -0.08 15.10
CA ILE A 50 26.22 -0.12 13.69
C ILE A 50 25.96 1.29 13.15
N THR A 51 25.34 2.18 13.95
CA THR A 51 25.15 3.59 13.60
C THR A 51 26.49 4.35 13.51
N LYS A 52 27.43 4.12 14.43
CA LYS A 52 28.80 4.66 14.32
C LYS A 52 29.57 4.16 13.10
N LYS A 53 29.35 2.91 12.68
CA LYS A 53 29.93 2.38 11.42
C LYS A 53 29.22 2.92 10.17
N ALA A 54 28.00 3.43 10.29
CA ALA A 54 27.29 4.11 9.21
C ALA A 54 27.72 5.59 9.07
N GLU A 55 28.17 6.24 10.14
CA GLU A 55 28.81 7.57 10.10
C GLU A 55 30.07 7.58 9.22
N ASP A 56 30.82 6.47 9.16
CA ASP A 56 32.00 6.32 8.29
C ASP A 56 31.66 6.24 6.77
N CYS A 57 30.38 6.13 6.39
CA CYS A 57 29.94 6.17 4.99
C CYS A 57 29.29 7.52 4.59
N GLY A 58 29.33 8.52 5.47
CA GLY A 58 28.68 9.83 5.27
C GLY A 58 29.67 10.98 5.11
N ILE A 59 30.58 10.94 4.12
CA ILE A 59 31.29 12.15 3.70
C ILE A 59 30.86 12.50 2.27
N LEU A 60 29.74 13.23 2.16
CA LEU A 60 29.62 14.24 1.12
C LEU A 60 30.22 15.50 1.73
N PRO A 61 31.40 15.96 1.30
CA PRO A 61 31.97 17.17 1.85
C PRO A 61 31.05 18.35 1.52
N ASN A 62 30.90 19.25 2.50
CA ASN A 62 30.36 20.60 2.37
C ASN A 62 30.80 21.21 1.03
N LEU A 63 29.85 21.39 0.13
CA LEU A 63 30.05 22.07 -1.15
C LEU A 63 28.77 22.85 -1.45
N GLU A 64 28.68 24.04 -0.87
CA GLU A 64 27.98 25.15 -1.48
C GLU A 64 28.61 25.39 -2.86
N TYR A 65 27.79 25.34 -3.91
CA TYR A 65 28.18 25.79 -5.24
C TYR A 65 27.26 26.95 -5.59
N GLU A 66 27.82 28.16 -5.57
CA GLU A 66 27.25 29.32 -6.24
C GLU A 66 27.28 29.05 -7.75
N THR A 67 26.12 29.15 -8.40
CA THR A 67 26.03 29.17 -9.86
C THR A 67 26.51 30.53 -10.36
N HIS A 68 27.77 30.62 -10.79
CA HIS A 68 28.28 31.82 -11.46
C HIS A 68 27.72 31.93 -12.88
N HIS A 69 26.61 32.65 -13.06
CA HIS A 69 26.34 33.38 -14.29
C HIS A 69 25.70 34.74 -13.98
N GLY A 70 26.49 35.80 -14.13
CA GLY A 70 26.01 37.17 -14.14
C GLY A 70 25.30 37.50 -15.45
N ASN A 71 24.09 38.06 -15.35
CA ASN A 71 23.88 39.47 -15.67
C ASN A 71 22.49 39.95 -15.20
N GLN A 72 22.53 40.85 -14.20
CA GLN A 72 21.57 41.91 -13.86
C GLN A 72 20.07 41.65 -14.09
N SER A 73 19.38 41.15 -13.07
CA SER A 73 18.41 41.96 -12.29
C SER A 73 17.68 41.10 -11.25
N THR A 74 17.54 41.64 -10.04
CA THR A 74 17.00 41.07 -8.80
C THR A 74 17.85 40.00 -8.11
N SER A 75 18.78 40.51 -7.29
CA SER A 75 19.35 39.82 -6.14
C SER A 75 18.23 39.26 -5.25
N PHE A 76 18.08 37.94 -5.24
CA PHE A 76 17.34 37.19 -4.21
C PHE A 76 18.24 36.16 -3.52
N ASP A 77 19.51 36.51 -3.32
CA ASP A 77 20.27 36.00 -2.18
C ASP A 77 20.22 37.10 -1.12
N ASP A 78 19.12 37.12 -0.37
CA ASP A 78 19.07 37.84 0.90
C ASP A 78 19.48 36.83 1.99
N PRO A 79 20.66 36.95 2.61
CA PRO A 79 21.13 36.05 3.66
C PRO A 79 20.36 36.19 4.99
N LYS A 80 19.21 36.89 4.98
CA LYS A 80 18.42 37.27 6.15
C LYS A 80 16.92 36.97 6.03
N GLN A 81 16.52 35.97 5.23
CA GLN A 81 15.20 35.39 5.41
C GLN A 81 15.34 34.20 6.36
N ASP A 82 14.96 34.39 7.64
CA ASP A 82 14.96 33.33 8.65
C ASP A 82 14.27 32.08 8.08
N VAL A 83 15.03 30.99 7.96
CA VAL A 83 14.45 29.70 7.59
C VAL A 83 13.53 29.30 8.74
N LYS A 84 12.22 29.33 8.50
CA LYS A 84 11.23 28.86 9.47
C LYS A 84 11.44 27.37 9.68
N GLU A 85 11.98 27.00 10.83
CA GLU A 85 12.04 25.60 11.25
C GLU A 85 10.61 25.07 11.44
N ILE A 86 10.36 23.85 10.93
CA ILE A 86 9.10 23.16 11.14
C ILE A 86 9.23 22.30 12.38
N GLU A 87 8.41 22.59 13.37
CA GLU A 87 8.42 21.90 14.66
C GLU A 87 7.96 20.43 14.53
N PRO A 88 8.45 19.54 15.41
CA PRO A 88 7.98 18.17 15.46
C PRO A 88 6.55 18.08 16.01
N CYS A 89 5.75 17.17 15.48
CA CYS A 89 4.50 16.78 16.10
C CYS A 89 4.76 16.03 17.42
N GLY A 90 3.77 16.03 18.32
CA GLY A 90 3.82 15.23 19.55
C GLY A 90 3.94 13.72 19.28
N GLU A 91 4.46 12.97 20.25
CA GLU A 91 4.70 11.51 20.15
C GLU A 91 3.45 10.71 19.79
N GLN A 92 2.26 11.17 20.17
CA GLN A 92 1.00 10.53 19.82
C GLN A 92 0.74 10.42 18.31
N TYR A 93 1.44 11.21 17.50
CA TYR A 93 1.28 11.24 16.04
C TYR A 93 2.26 10.31 15.30
N ILE A 94 3.08 9.50 15.99
CA ILE A 94 4.04 8.57 15.34
C ILE A 94 3.36 7.70 14.28
N ASP A 95 2.15 7.21 14.53
CA ASP A 95 1.40 6.38 13.57
C ASP A 95 0.17 7.11 12.99
N TYR A 96 0.29 8.43 12.84
CA TYR A 96 -0.77 9.29 12.32
C TYR A 96 -1.09 9.00 10.86
N THR A 97 -2.34 8.62 10.61
CA THR A 97 -2.91 8.41 9.28
C THR A 97 -4.12 9.34 9.13
N PRO A 98 -3.93 10.57 8.63
CA PRO A 98 -4.93 11.65 8.75
C PRO A 98 -6.31 11.26 8.24
N CYS A 99 -6.37 10.65 7.05
CA CYS A 99 -7.63 10.26 6.42
C CYS A 99 -8.21 8.92 6.89
N HIS A 100 -7.57 8.26 7.85
CA HIS A 100 -7.99 6.99 8.44
C HIS A 100 -7.96 7.08 9.97
N ASP A 101 -8.20 8.28 10.51
CA ASP A 101 -8.26 8.51 11.95
C ASP A 101 -9.45 7.76 12.57
N GLN A 102 -9.19 7.03 13.65
CA GLN A 102 -10.20 6.16 14.26
C GLN A 102 -11.32 6.97 14.91
N MET A 103 -11.04 8.10 15.56
CA MET A 103 -12.08 8.89 16.23
C MET A 103 -13.02 9.51 15.19
N ARG A 104 -12.45 10.06 14.11
CA ARG A 104 -13.23 10.59 12.99
C ARG A 104 -14.01 9.49 12.30
N ALA A 105 -13.40 8.36 11.98
CA ALA A 105 -14.09 7.22 11.37
C ALA A 105 -15.39 6.86 12.13
N MET A 106 -15.35 6.84 13.46
CA MET A 106 -16.49 6.46 14.29
C MET A 106 -17.65 7.46 14.29
N THR A 107 -17.51 8.66 13.70
CA THR A 107 -18.61 9.62 13.52
C THR A 107 -19.46 9.34 12.29
N PHE A 108 -19.02 8.42 11.42
CA PHE A 108 -19.70 8.10 10.17
C PHE A 108 -20.60 6.86 10.28
N PRO A 109 -21.61 6.70 9.39
CA PRO A 109 -22.50 5.55 9.35
C PRO A 109 -21.77 4.21 9.28
N ARG A 110 -22.29 3.18 9.98
CA ARG A 110 -21.68 1.84 9.99
C ARG A 110 -22.07 1.00 8.79
N GLU A 111 -23.18 1.35 8.16
CA GLU A 111 -23.74 0.72 6.98
C GLU A 111 -22.69 0.67 5.87
N ASN A 112 -22.59 -0.49 5.21
CA ASN A 112 -21.70 -0.71 4.07
C ASN A 112 -20.25 -0.26 4.32
N MET A 113 -19.77 -0.36 5.56
CA MET A 113 -18.41 -0.01 5.94
C MET A 113 -18.03 1.46 5.69
N ASN A 114 -19.00 2.37 5.57
CA ASN A 114 -18.75 3.80 5.30
C ASN A 114 -17.80 4.40 6.35
N TYR A 115 -17.98 4.07 7.63
CA TYR A 115 -17.07 4.48 8.71
C TYR A 115 -15.60 4.07 8.52
N ARG A 116 -15.28 3.05 7.73
CA ARG A 116 -13.89 2.63 7.44
C ARG A 116 -13.35 3.17 6.12
N GLU A 117 -14.14 3.98 5.42
CA GLU A 117 -13.66 4.70 4.25
C GLU A 117 -12.68 5.80 4.65
N ARG A 118 -12.05 6.37 3.63
CA ARG A 118 -11.17 7.50 3.76
C ARG A 118 -11.98 8.74 4.14
N HIS A 119 -11.69 9.32 5.30
CA HIS A 119 -12.28 10.55 5.82
C HIS A 119 -11.17 11.52 6.22
N CYS A 120 -10.76 12.41 5.31
CA CYS A 120 -9.68 13.36 5.56
C CYS A 120 -10.10 14.51 6.49
N PRO A 121 -9.17 15.02 7.32
CA PRO A 121 -9.43 16.25 8.07
C PRO A 121 -9.60 17.44 7.11
N PRO A 122 -10.45 18.42 7.47
CA PRO A 122 -10.52 19.68 6.75
C PRO A 122 -9.23 20.50 6.95
N ASP A 123 -9.06 21.56 6.17
CA ASP A 123 -7.83 22.35 6.15
C ASP A 123 -7.45 22.94 7.51
N GLU A 124 -8.44 23.34 8.32
CA GLU A 124 -8.23 23.93 9.65
C GLU A 124 -7.70 22.92 10.69
N GLU A 125 -7.85 21.63 10.42
CA GLU A 125 -7.42 20.53 11.29
C GLU A 125 -6.14 19.85 10.80
N LYS A 126 -5.55 20.32 9.69
CA LYS A 126 -4.28 19.80 9.18
C LYS A 126 -3.14 20.10 10.15
N LEU A 127 -2.28 19.12 10.35
CA LEU A 127 -1.09 19.28 11.17
C LEU A 127 0.03 19.91 10.35
N HIS A 128 0.50 21.08 10.77
CA HIS A 128 1.66 21.77 10.20
C HIS A 128 2.92 21.51 11.03
N CYS A 129 3.26 20.24 11.21
CA CYS A 129 4.42 19.77 11.98
C CYS A 129 4.99 18.49 11.36
N LEU A 130 6.26 18.17 11.68
CA LEU A 130 6.91 16.96 11.17
C LEU A 130 6.53 15.74 12.02
N VAL A 131 6.04 14.67 11.38
CA VAL A 131 5.70 13.43 12.11
C VAL A 131 6.97 12.69 12.54
N PRO A 132 7.20 12.47 13.84
CA PRO A 132 8.43 11.86 14.35
C PRO A 132 8.59 10.40 13.96
N ALA A 133 9.84 9.94 13.92
CA ALA A 133 10.15 8.52 13.85
C ALA A 133 10.07 7.88 15.25
N PRO A 134 9.77 6.57 15.33
CA PRO A 134 9.84 5.87 16.60
C PRO A 134 11.29 5.74 17.08
N LYS A 135 11.45 5.71 18.41
CA LYS A 135 12.76 5.51 19.04
C LYS A 135 13.32 4.14 18.71
N GLY A 136 14.56 4.10 18.22
CA GLY A 136 15.23 2.87 17.81
C GLY A 136 14.76 2.33 16.45
N TYR A 137 14.09 3.13 15.62
CA TYR A 137 13.79 2.75 14.24
C TYR A 137 15.07 2.31 13.53
N VAL A 138 14.98 1.23 12.76
CA VAL A 138 16.11 0.70 11.99
C VAL A 138 15.74 0.56 10.53
N THR A 139 16.75 0.63 9.66
CA THR A 139 16.57 0.33 8.24
C THR A 139 16.00 -1.09 8.07
N PRO A 140 14.91 -1.27 7.31
CA PRO A 140 14.34 -2.59 7.03
C PRO A 140 15.33 -3.51 6.31
N PHE A 141 15.17 -4.82 6.51
CA PHE A 141 16.00 -5.81 5.81
C PHE A 141 15.86 -5.68 4.28
N SER A 142 16.94 -5.97 3.55
CA SER A 142 16.86 -6.01 2.08
C SER A 142 15.93 -7.12 1.60
N TRP A 143 15.23 -6.88 0.50
CA TRP A 143 14.42 -7.91 -0.16
C TRP A 143 15.32 -9.05 -0.67
N PRO A 144 14.93 -10.34 -0.51
CA PRO A 144 13.65 -10.84 -0.02
C PRO A 144 13.59 -11.10 1.49
N LYS A 145 14.63 -10.79 2.28
CA LYS A 145 14.62 -11.06 3.73
C LYS A 145 13.52 -10.28 4.46
N SER A 146 13.24 -9.03 4.05
CA SER A 146 12.13 -8.23 4.58
C SER A 146 10.76 -8.88 4.37
N ARG A 147 10.59 -9.76 3.37
CA ARG A 147 9.36 -10.53 3.18
C ARG A 147 8.97 -11.30 4.44
N ASP A 148 9.95 -11.87 5.14
CA ASP A 148 9.72 -12.81 6.23
C ASP A 148 10.08 -12.22 7.59
N TYR A 149 10.78 -11.09 7.65
CA TYR A 149 11.23 -10.48 8.90
C TYR A 149 11.03 -8.96 8.92
N VAL A 150 10.50 -8.43 10.01
CA VAL A 150 10.40 -7.00 10.30
C VAL A 150 11.02 -6.71 11.67
N PRO A 151 11.92 -5.72 11.81
CA PRO A 151 12.42 -5.30 13.11
C PRO A 151 11.28 -4.84 14.03
N PHE A 152 11.26 -5.31 15.28
CA PHE A 152 10.20 -4.98 16.24
C PHE A 152 10.06 -3.46 16.45
N ALA A 153 11.19 -2.75 16.51
CA ALA A 153 11.23 -1.31 16.73
C ALA A 153 10.54 -0.48 15.64
N ASN A 154 10.36 -1.03 14.43
CA ASN A 154 9.74 -0.31 13.31
C ASN A 154 8.21 -0.29 13.40
N ALA A 155 7.61 -1.27 14.07
CA ALA A 155 6.17 -1.39 14.26
C ALA A 155 5.89 -2.04 15.63
N PRO A 156 6.13 -1.34 16.77
CA PRO A 156 6.17 -1.92 18.11
C PRO A 156 4.79 -2.31 18.70
N HIS A 157 3.87 -2.76 17.85
CA HIS A 157 2.52 -3.20 18.17
C HIS A 157 2.49 -4.70 18.46
N LYS A 158 2.39 -5.08 19.74
CA LYS A 158 2.33 -6.50 20.17
C LYS A 158 0.93 -7.11 20.06
N SER A 159 -0.13 -6.30 19.95
CA SER A 159 -1.54 -6.74 19.92
C SER A 159 -1.77 -7.86 18.91
N LEU A 160 -1.30 -7.67 17.68
CA LEU A 160 -1.47 -8.63 16.59
C LEU A 160 -0.75 -9.97 16.84
N THR A 161 0.42 -9.93 17.48
CA THR A 161 1.16 -11.15 17.86
C THR A 161 0.51 -11.94 18.98
N VAL A 162 -0.21 -11.27 19.88
CA VAL A 162 -0.92 -11.92 20.99
C VAL A 162 -2.23 -12.53 20.48
N GLU A 163 -2.98 -11.78 19.68
CA GLU A 163 -4.30 -12.22 19.20
C GLU A 163 -4.26 -13.24 18.07
N LYS A 164 -3.23 -13.20 17.22
CA LYS A 164 -3.07 -14.13 16.08
C LYS A 164 -1.97 -15.16 16.28
N ALA A 165 -1.46 -15.31 17.50
CA ALA A 165 -0.40 -16.28 17.85
C ALA A 165 -0.69 -17.70 17.34
N VAL A 166 -1.95 -18.14 17.43
CA VAL A 166 -2.39 -19.50 17.07
C VAL A 166 -2.52 -19.68 15.55
N GLN A 167 -2.58 -18.60 14.76
CA GLN A 167 -2.84 -18.65 13.32
C GLN A 167 -1.56 -18.64 12.46
N ASN A 168 -0.36 -18.59 13.06
CA ASN A 168 0.93 -18.49 12.35
C ASN A 168 1.02 -17.31 11.36
N TRP A 169 0.33 -16.20 11.63
CA TRP A 169 0.42 -14.99 10.80
C TRP A 169 1.71 -14.23 11.05
N VAL A 170 2.03 -14.04 12.32
CA VAL A 170 3.18 -13.29 12.80
C VAL A 170 3.65 -13.89 14.12
N GLN A 171 4.96 -14.04 14.26
CA GLN A 171 5.61 -14.55 15.47
C GLN A 171 6.56 -13.48 16.00
N TYR A 172 6.51 -13.20 17.29
CA TYR A 172 7.46 -12.31 17.94
C TYR A 172 8.68 -13.11 18.41
N GLU A 173 9.84 -12.84 17.80
CA GLU A 173 11.11 -13.53 18.06
C GLU A 173 12.14 -12.52 18.60
N GLY A 174 11.94 -12.03 19.83
CA GLY A 174 12.86 -11.11 20.50
C GLY A 174 12.85 -9.71 19.88
N ASP A 175 13.75 -9.45 18.93
CA ASP A 175 13.92 -8.12 18.31
C ASP A 175 13.29 -8.03 16.91
N VAL A 176 12.64 -9.11 16.44
CA VAL A 176 11.99 -9.17 15.14
C VAL A 176 10.59 -9.79 15.21
N PHE A 177 9.74 -9.38 14.29
CA PHE A 177 8.58 -10.15 13.88
C PHE A 177 8.96 -11.06 12.71
N ARG A 178 8.53 -12.32 12.79
CA ARG A 178 8.67 -13.31 11.73
C ARG A 178 7.32 -13.61 11.09
N PHE A 179 7.28 -13.65 9.76
CA PHE A 179 6.11 -13.93 8.94
C PHE A 179 6.34 -15.24 8.18
N PRO A 180 5.86 -16.38 8.68
CA PRO A 180 6.14 -17.68 8.06
C PRO A 180 5.34 -17.92 6.76
N GLY A 181 4.60 -16.92 6.27
CA GLY A 181 3.71 -17.05 5.11
C GLY A 181 2.45 -17.89 5.40
N GLY A 182 2.22 -18.26 6.66
CA GLY A 182 1.07 -19.03 7.09
C GLY A 182 -0.19 -18.18 7.29
N GLY A 183 -1.27 -18.87 7.60
CA GLY A 183 -2.53 -18.27 7.98
C GLY A 183 -3.66 -19.27 8.01
N THR A 184 -4.85 -18.86 8.45
CA THR A 184 -6.02 -19.74 8.52
C THR A 184 -6.34 -20.38 7.17
N GLN A 185 -6.13 -19.64 6.07
CA GLN A 185 -6.28 -20.12 4.69
C GLN A 185 -4.99 -20.63 4.04
N PHE A 186 -3.86 -20.54 4.76
CA PHE A 186 -2.56 -20.99 4.29
C PHE A 186 -1.93 -21.96 5.32
N PRO A 187 -2.60 -23.08 5.66
CA PRO A 187 -2.11 -23.99 6.69
C PRO A 187 -0.74 -24.60 6.34
N ASN A 188 -0.48 -24.77 5.04
CA ASN A 188 0.78 -25.26 4.49
C ASN A 188 1.67 -24.12 3.92
N GLY A 189 1.37 -22.87 4.27
CA GLY A 189 2.03 -21.68 3.75
C GLY A 189 1.44 -21.15 2.44
N ALA A 190 1.69 -19.86 2.16
CA ALA A 190 1.18 -19.16 0.98
C ALA A 190 1.70 -19.75 -0.35
N ASP A 191 2.92 -20.29 -0.37
CA ASP A 191 3.49 -20.95 -1.55
C ASP A 191 2.61 -22.13 -2.03
N ALA A 192 2.23 -23.03 -1.13
CA ALA A 192 1.43 -24.20 -1.47
C ALA A 192 0.05 -23.81 -2.02
N TYR A 193 -0.54 -22.75 -1.48
CA TYR A 193 -1.80 -22.21 -1.99
C TYR A 193 -1.62 -21.56 -3.38
N ILE A 194 -0.55 -20.79 -3.59
CA ILE A 194 -0.24 -20.20 -4.90
C ILE A 194 -0.01 -21.30 -5.94
N ASP A 195 0.68 -22.39 -5.59
CA ASP A 195 0.89 -23.52 -6.49
C ASP A 195 -0.43 -24.23 -6.84
N GLN A 196 -1.38 -24.32 -5.89
CA GLN A 196 -2.73 -24.79 -6.19
C GLN A 196 -3.43 -23.87 -7.20
N LEU A 197 -3.38 -22.54 -7.02
CA LEU A 197 -3.98 -21.60 -7.96
C LEU A 197 -3.32 -21.68 -9.35
N ALA A 198 -1.99 -21.87 -9.39
CA ALA A 198 -1.22 -21.96 -10.62
C ALA A 198 -1.58 -23.20 -11.48
N SER A 199 -2.26 -24.20 -10.90
CA SER A 199 -2.80 -25.33 -11.68
C SER A 199 -3.97 -24.96 -12.61
N VAL A 200 -4.57 -23.79 -12.39
CA VAL A 200 -5.72 -23.27 -13.15
C VAL A 200 -5.39 -21.93 -13.81
N ILE A 201 -4.64 -21.07 -13.11
CA ILE A 201 -4.30 -19.71 -13.54
C ILE A 201 -2.88 -19.71 -14.09
N PRO A 202 -2.65 -19.29 -15.35
CA PRO A 202 -1.31 -19.26 -15.95
C PRO A 202 -0.48 -18.09 -15.42
N MET A 203 0.07 -18.22 -14.20
CA MET A 203 0.86 -17.15 -13.57
C MET A 203 2.30 -17.09 -14.09
N GLU A 204 2.87 -18.21 -14.56
CA GLU A 204 4.30 -18.31 -14.93
C GLU A 204 4.63 -17.72 -16.30
N ASN A 205 3.65 -17.60 -17.21
CA ASN A 205 3.90 -17.15 -18.58
C ASN A 205 3.86 -15.62 -18.74
N GLY A 206 3.68 -14.87 -17.65
CA GLY A 206 3.59 -13.40 -17.65
C GLY A 206 2.25 -12.81 -18.12
N THR A 207 1.24 -13.64 -18.43
CA THR A 207 -0.11 -13.15 -18.77
C THR A 207 -0.80 -12.51 -17.55
N VAL A 208 -0.70 -13.17 -16.38
CA VAL A 208 -1.12 -12.57 -15.11
C VAL A 208 0.07 -11.83 -14.52
N ARG A 209 -0.05 -10.51 -14.34
CA ARG A 209 1.03 -9.70 -13.79
C ARG A 209 0.54 -8.66 -12.77
N THR A 210 -0.68 -8.15 -12.85
CA THR A 210 -1.25 -7.29 -11.80
C THR A 210 -2.39 -7.99 -11.08
N ALA A 211 -2.36 -8.00 -9.74
CA ALA A 211 -3.39 -8.60 -8.90
C ALA A 211 -3.94 -7.61 -7.86
N LEU A 212 -5.22 -7.72 -7.53
CA LEU A 212 -5.88 -7.00 -6.43
C LEU A 212 -6.13 -7.97 -5.27
N ASP A 213 -5.66 -7.64 -4.06
CA ASP A 213 -5.86 -8.46 -2.85
C ASP A 213 -6.74 -7.72 -1.84
N THR A 214 -7.98 -8.19 -1.68
CA THR A 214 -9.00 -7.57 -0.84
C THR A 214 -9.00 -8.20 0.56
N GLY A 215 -8.93 -7.38 1.60
CA GLY A 215 -8.86 -7.87 2.99
C GLY A 215 -7.56 -8.65 3.24
N CYS A 216 -6.45 -8.13 2.74
CA CYS A 216 -5.17 -8.84 2.61
C CYS A 216 -4.51 -9.29 3.93
N GLY A 217 -4.98 -8.82 5.08
CA GLY A 217 -4.29 -9.02 6.35
C GLY A 217 -2.88 -8.41 6.29
N VAL A 218 -1.87 -9.21 6.65
CA VAL A 218 -0.45 -8.84 6.52
C VAL A 218 0.10 -9.01 5.09
N ALA A 219 -0.76 -9.24 4.10
CA ALA A 219 -0.45 -9.40 2.66
C ALA A 219 0.49 -10.58 2.33
N SER A 220 0.37 -11.70 3.06
CA SER A 220 1.20 -12.89 2.82
C SER A 220 1.04 -13.46 1.41
N TRP A 221 -0.17 -13.47 0.86
CA TRP A 221 -0.39 -13.92 -0.52
C TRP A 221 0.34 -13.04 -1.53
N GLY A 222 0.15 -11.72 -1.46
CA GLY A 222 0.87 -10.76 -2.31
C GLY A 222 2.39 -10.83 -2.16
N ALA A 223 2.90 -11.02 -0.93
CA ALA A 223 4.32 -11.13 -0.65
C ALA A 223 5.00 -12.33 -1.34
N TYR A 224 4.29 -13.46 -1.42
CA TYR A 224 4.81 -14.69 -2.02
C TYR A 224 4.57 -14.76 -3.53
N LEU A 225 3.55 -14.06 -4.06
CA LEU A 225 3.30 -13.92 -5.49
C LEU A 225 4.43 -13.21 -6.27
N PHE A 226 5.27 -12.42 -5.60
CA PHE A 226 6.48 -11.87 -6.21
C PHE A 226 7.38 -12.95 -6.83
N LYS A 227 7.38 -14.19 -6.30
CA LYS A 227 8.13 -15.31 -6.89
C LYS A 227 7.63 -15.70 -8.29
N LYS A 228 6.35 -15.45 -8.57
CA LYS A 228 5.68 -15.68 -9.86
C LYS A 228 5.70 -14.42 -10.74
N ASN A 229 6.47 -13.40 -10.34
CA ASN A 229 6.52 -12.10 -10.99
C ASN A 229 5.13 -11.43 -11.14
N VAL A 230 4.25 -11.64 -10.16
CA VAL A 230 2.94 -10.98 -10.07
C VAL A 230 3.02 -9.86 -9.02
N LEU A 231 2.69 -8.63 -9.43
CA LEU A 231 2.58 -7.48 -8.54
C LEU A 231 1.17 -7.39 -7.98
N THR A 232 1.06 -7.49 -6.66
CA THR A 232 -0.23 -7.42 -5.97
C THR A 232 -0.41 -6.08 -5.29
N MET A 233 -1.49 -5.38 -5.63
CA MET A 233 -1.98 -4.24 -4.86
C MET A 233 -2.91 -4.74 -3.75
N SER A 234 -2.44 -4.65 -2.51
CA SER A 234 -3.16 -5.18 -1.35
C SER A 234 -3.89 -4.06 -0.61
N PHE A 235 -5.08 -4.31 -0.09
CA PHE A 235 -5.71 -3.36 0.82
C PHE A 235 -6.54 -4.02 1.91
N ALA A 236 -6.55 -3.35 3.06
CA ALA A 236 -7.39 -3.69 4.19
C ALA A 236 -7.69 -2.41 4.99
N PRO A 237 -8.83 -2.36 5.71
CA PRO A 237 -9.13 -1.21 6.55
C PRO A 237 -8.13 -1.12 7.70
N ARG A 238 -7.98 0.08 8.28
CA ARG A 238 -7.31 0.22 9.58
C ARG A 238 -8.14 -0.55 10.61
N ASP A 239 -7.56 -1.60 11.18
CA ASP A 239 -8.24 -2.47 12.15
C ASP A 239 -7.88 -2.09 13.59
N SER A 240 -8.56 -2.72 14.56
CA SER A 240 -8.31 -2.52 15.99
C SER A 240 -6.93 -3.01 16.46
N HIS A 241 -6.20 -3.73 15.62
CA HIS A 241 -4.85 -4.22 15.92
C HIS A 241 -3.76 -3.32 15.32
N GLU A 242 -4.16 -2.22 14.68
CA GLU A 242 -3.38 -1.06 14.23
C GLU A 242 -2.23 -1.30 13.24
N ALA A 243 -1.96 -2.52 12.76
CA ALA A 243 -0.69 -2.77 12.05
C ALA A 243 -0.76 -3.68 10.81
N GLN A 244 -1.91 -4.19 10.36
CA GLN A 244 -1.95 -5.18 9.26
C GLN A 244 -1.29 -4.67 7.97
N VAL A 245 -1.78 -3.56 7.44
CA VAL A 245 -1.21 -2.91 6.24
C VAL A 245 0.18 -2.35 6.54
N GLN A 246 0.42 -1.84 7.76
CA GLN A 246 1.74 -1.37 8.18
C GLN A 246 2.79 -2.49 8.07
N PHE A 247 2.48 -3.71 8.52
CA PHE A 247 3.38 -4.86 8.39
C PHE A 247 3.62 -5.23 6.92
N ALA A 248 2.59 -5.19 6.06
CA ALA A 248 2.78 -5.43 4.63
C ALA A 248 3.80 -4.43 4.03
N LEU A 249 3.65 -3.14 4.37
CA LEU A 249 4.53 -2.07 3.92
C LEU A 249 5.95 -2.20 4.50
N GLU A 250 6.10 -2.52 5.78
CA GLU A 250 7.40 -2.78 6.42
C GLU A 250 8.13 -3.99 5.82
N ARG A 251 7.38 -5.01 5.40
CA ARG A 251 7.92 -6.18 4.67
C ARG A 251 8.31 -5.87 3.23
N GLY A 252 7.93 -4.71 2.71
CA GLY A 252 8.19 -4.30 1.33
C GLY A 252 7.18 -4.85 0.32
N VAL A 253 5.92 -5.02 0.73
CA VAL A 253 4.81 -5.51 -0.10
C VAL A 253 3.88 -4.33 -0.46
N PRO A 254 3.44 -4.16 -1.72
CA PRO A 254 2.53 -3.08 -2.08
C PRO A 254 1.19 -3.21 -1.36
N ALA A 255 0.84 -2.17 -0.60
CA ALA A 255 -0.42 -2.11 0.12
C ALA A 255 -0.90 -0.68 0.35
N VAL A 256 -2.21 -0.51 0.57
CA VAL A 256 -2.84 0.75 0.99
C VAL A 256 -3.90 0.50 2.06
N ILE A 257 -4.19 1.51 2.87
CA ILE A 257 -5.34 1.46 3.79
C ILE A 257 -6.60 1.73 2.95
N GLY A 258 -7.56 0.83 3.01
CA GLY A 258 -8.79 0.97 2.23
C GLY A 258 -9.82 -0.11 2.52
N VAL A 259 -11.03 0.08 2.01
CA VAL A 259 -12.15 -0.86 2.18
C VAL A 259 -13.02 -0.84 0.93
N LEU A 260 -13.70 -1.96 0.66
CA LEU A 260 -14.85 -1.97 -0.24
C LEU A 260 -16.07 -1.52 0.56
N GLY A 261 -16.41 -0.24 0.44
CA GLY A 261 -17.46 0.40 1.23
C GLY A 261 -18.66 0.84 0.38
N THR A 262 -18.74 2.13 0.14
CA THR A 262 -19.77 2.84 -0.65
C THR A 262 -19.17 3.60 -1.84
N ILE A 263 -17.87 3.89 -1.83
CA ILE A 263 -17.15 4.56 -2.93
C ILE A 263 -16.37 3.58 -3.82
N LYS A 264 -16.19 3.95 -5.09
CA LYS A 264 -15.40 3.19 -6.07
C LYS A 264 -13.93 3.14 -5.64
N LEU A 265 -13.25 2.05 -5.96
CA LEU A 265 -11.81 1.93 -5.79
C LEU A 265 -11.08 2.94 -6.71
N PRO A 266 -9.97 3.53 -6.25
CA PRO A 266 -9.20 4.54 -6.98
C PRO A 266 -8.33 3.93 -8.09
N TYR A 267 -8.88 2.98 -8.84
CA TYR A 267 -8.27 2.29 -9.97
C TYR A 267 -9.14 2.46 -11.22
N PRO A 268 -8.54 2.52 -12.42
CA PRO A 268 -9.28 2.59 -13.67
C PRO A 268 -10.01 1.27 -13.92
N SER A 269 -10.95 1.30 -14.86
CA SER A 269 -11.50 0.05 -15.39
C SER A 269 -10.41 -0.81 -16.04
N ARG A 270 -10.52 -2.14 -15.95
CA ARG A 270 -9.60 -3.09 -16.60
C ARG A 270 -8.14 -2.94 -16.12
N ALA A 271 -7.93 -2.72 -14.82
CA ALA A 271 -6.63 -2.53 -14.18
C ALA A 271 -5.92 -3.84 -13.78
N PHE A 272 -6.66 -4.88 -13.40
CA PHE A 272 -6.08 -6.10 -12.82
C PHE A 272 -6.29 -7.32 -13.71
N ASP A 273 -5.26 -8.18 -13.79
CA ASP A 273 -5.34 -9.50 -14.44
C ASP A 273 -6.01 -10.52 -13.51
N MET A 274 -5.95 -10.29 -12.21
CA MET A 274 -6.51 -11.15 -11.18
C MET A 274 -7.03 -10.35 -9.97
N ALA A 275 -8.12 -10.77 -9.37
CA ALA A 275 -8.63 -10.26 -8.10
C ALA A 275 -8.82 -11.41 -7.10
N HIS A 276 -8.49 -11.18 -5.84
CA HIS A 276 -8.44 -12.21 -4.81
C HIS A 276 -9.07 -11.74 -3.50
N CYS A 277 -9.80 -12.66 -2.86
CA CYS A 277 -10.25 -12.57 -1.49
C CYS A 277 -10.04 -13.90 -0.80
N SER A 278 -9.45 -13.86 0.41
CA SER A 278 -9.31 -15.02 1.27
C SER A 278 -9.81 -14.70 2.67
N ARG A 279 -11.01 -15.19 3.01
CA ARG A 279 -11.76 -14.85 4.25
C ARG A 279 -11.79 -13.34 4.52
N CYS A 280 -11.99 -12.53 3.47
CA CYS A 280 -11.96 -11.07 3.56
C CYS A 280 -13.18 -10.45 4.28
N LEU A 281 -14.18 -11.26 4.66
CA LEU A 281 -15.42 -10.83 5.34
C LEU A 281 -16.24 -9.80 4.55
N ILE A 282 -16.05 -9.74 3.23
CA ILE A 282 -16.86 -8.93 2.33
C ILE A 282 -18.12 -9.73 1.99
N PRO A 283 -19.33 -9.18 2.21
CA PRO A 283 -20.57 -9.85 1.86
C PRO A 283 -20.82 -9.68 0.34
N TRP A 284 -20.15 -10.49 -0.47
CA TRP A 284 -20.11 -10.34 -1.94
C TRP A 284 -21.49 -10.32 -2.62
N GLY A 285 -22.44 -11.11 -2.11
CA GLY A 285 -23.82 -11.14 -2.60
C GLY A 285 -24.77 -10.12 -1.98
N ALA A 286 -24.30 -9.22 -1.09
CA ALA A 286 -25.11 -8.15 -0.52
C ALA A 286 -25.18 -6.92 -1.43
N ASN A 287 -26.09 -5.98 -1.11
CA ASN A 287 -26.28 -4.73 -1.85
C ASN A 287 -26.43 -4.96 -3.37
N ASP A 288 -27.22 -5.96 -3.76
CA ASP A 288 -27.43 -6.34 -5.17
C ASP A 288 -26.12 -6.57 -5.94
N GLY A 289 -25.12 -7.16 -5.27
CA GLY A 289 -23.84 -7.53 -5.88
C GLY A 289 -22.88 -6.36 -6.11
N LEU A 290 -23.12 -5.19 -5.50
CA LEU A 290 -22.34 -3.96 -5.70
C LEU A 290 -20.82 -4.16 -5.62
N TYR A 291 -20.35 -4.97 -4.66
CA TYR A 291 -18.92 -5.26 -4.49
C TYR A 291 -18.35 -6.11 -5.64
N MET A 292 -19.12 -7.09 -6.15
CA MET A 292 -18.72 -7.90 -7.30
C MET A 292 -18.70 -7.05 -8.57
N THR A 293 -19.64 -6.12 -8.73
CA THR A 293 -19.67 -5.16 -9.83
C THR A 293 -18.45 -4.24 -9.82
N GLU A 294 -18.02 -3.77 -8.65
CA GLU A 294 -16.79 -2.97 -8.54
C GLU A 294 -15.54 -3.78 -8.85
N VAL A 295 -15.48 -5.04 -8.43
CA VAL A 295 -14.40 -5.96 -8.84
C VAL A 295 -14.45 -6.20 -10.36
N ASP A 296 -15.63 -6.37 -10.95
CA ASP A 296 -15.80 -6.53 -12.39
C ASP A 296 -15.25 -5.34 -13.17
N ARG A 297 -15.55 -4.12 -12.72
CA ARG A 297 -15.05 -2.89 -13.35
C ARG A 297 -13.53 -2.88 -13.43
N VAL A 298 -12.84 -3.17 -12.32
CA VAL A 298 -11.37 -3.12 -12.26
C VAL A 298 -10.70 -4.38 -12.82
N LEU A 299 -11.42 -5.50 -12.95
CA LEU A 299 -10.92 -6.74 -13.53
C LEU A 299 -10.94 -6.68 -15.06
N ARG A 300 -9.84 -7.09 -15.68
CA ARG A 300 -9.73 -7.15 -17.14
C ARG A 300 -10.62 -8.25 -17.74
N PRO A 301 -11.13 -8.05 -18.97
CA PRO A 301 -11.66 -9.13 -19.78
C PRO A 301 -10.65 -10.29 -19.86
N GLY A 302 -11.11 -11.51 -19.60
CA GLY A 302 -10.26 -12.70 -19.51
C GLY A 302 -9.55 -12.90 -18.16
N GLY A 303 -9.63 -11.95 -17.23
CA GLY A 303 -9.02 -12.00 -15.90
C GLY A 303 -9.72 -12.95 -14.93
N TYR A 304 -9.08 -13.21 -13.80
CA TYR A 304 -9.53 -14.21 -12.82
C TYR A 304 -10.01 -13.60 -11.52
N TRP A 305 -11.10 -14.09 -10.97
CA TRP A 305 -11.51 -13.80 -9.59
C TRP A 305 -11.40 -15.05 -8.74
N VAL A 306 -10.72 -14.94 -7.60
CA VAL A 306 -10.47 -16.05 -6.67
C VAL A 306 -11.13 -15.71 -5.34
N LEU A 307 -12.05 -16.57 -4.90
CA LEU A 307 -12.66 -16.49 -3.57
C LEU A 307 -12.29 -17.74 -2.77
N SER A 308 -11.69 -17.52 -1.60
CA SER A 308 -11.29 -18.58 -0.68
C SER A 308 -11.88 -18.39 0.72
N GLY A 309 -12.53 -19.43 1.25
CA GLY A 309 -13.23 -19.42 2.54
C GLY A 309 -14.75 -19.42 2.40
N PRO A 310 -15.49 -19.11 3.48
CA PRO A 310 -16.95 -19.06 3.42
C PRO A 310 -17.43 -18.12 2.30
N PRO A 311 -18.48 -18.49 1.54
CA PRO A 311 -19.29 -19.70 1.71
C PRO A 311 -18.79 -20.94 0.94
N ILE A 312 -17.67 -20.88 0.22
CA ILE A 312 -17.22 -21.97 -0.67
C ILE A 312 -16.96 -23.26 0.11
N ASN A 313 -17.55 -24.37 -0.33
CA ASN A 313 -17.50 -25.67 0.37
C ASN A 313 -18.16 -25.66 1.76
N TRP A 314 -19.20 -24.85 1.94
CA TRP A 314 -20.01 -24.81 3.17
C TRP A 314 -20.58 -26.17 3.59
N ARG A 315 -20.91 -27.05 2.64
CA ARG A 315 -21.50 -28.38 2.91
C ARG A 315 -20.65 -29.21 3.87
N VAL A 316 -19.32 -29.03 3.83
CA VAL A 316 -18.35 -29.72 4.68
C VAL A 316 -18.05 -28.89 5.94
N ASN A 317 -17.95 -27.56 5.82
CA ASN A 317 -17.32 -26.72 6.84
C ASN A 317 -18.29 -25.91 7.72
N TYR A 318 -19.60 -25.93 7.46
CA TYR A 318 -20.58 -25.09 8.18
C TYR A 318 -20.49 -25.23 9.72
N GLN A 319 -20.24 -26.44 10.23
CA GLN A 319 -20.08 -26.71 11.66
C GLN A 319 -18.84 -26.02 12.24
N ALA A 320 -17.71 -26.11 11.54
CA ALA A 320 -16.45 -25.51 11.96
C ALA A 320 -16.51 -23.98 11.94
N TRP A 321 -17.30 -23.40 11.03
CA TRP A 321 -17.52 -21.96 10.95
C TRP A 321 -18.62 -21.45 11.87
N GLN A 322 -19.36 -22.34 12.55
CA GLN A 322 -20.47 -21.98 13.44
C GLN A 322 -21.53 -21.11 12.74
N ARG A 323 -21.80 -21.38 11.45
CA ARG A 323 -22.80 -20.66 10.65
C ARG A 323 -23.90 -21.62 10.16
N PRO A 324 -25.17 -21.17 10.07
CA PRO A 324 -26.27 -21.97 9.51
C PRO A 324 -26.01 -22.42 8.07
N LYS A 325 -26.54 -23.59 7.70
CA LYS A 325 -26.39 -24.12 6.34
C LYS A 325 -27.10 -23.25 5.32
N GLU A 326 -28.33 -22.87 5.66
CA GLU A 326 -29.24 -22.13 4.80
C GLU A 326 -28.66 -20.74 4.47
N GLU A 327 -28.00 -20.11 5.44
CA GLU A 327 -27.31 -18.82 5.26
C GLU A 327 -26.12 -18.95 4.29
N LEU A 328 -25.28 -19.97 4.46
CA LEU A 328 -24.12 -20.20 3.60
C LEU A 328 -24.51 -20.63 2.19
N GLU A 329 -25.53 -21.47 2.07
CA GLU A 329 -26.09 -21.90 0.79
C GLU A 329 -26.63 -20.71 0.01
N GLU A 330 -27.41 -19.86 0.67
CA GLU A 330 -27.95 -18.64 0.08
C GLU A 330 -26.86 -17.64 -0.30
N GLU A 331 -25.82 -17.49 0.53
CA GLU A 331 -24.67 -16.64 0.23
C GLU A 331 -23.93 -17.13 -1.01
N GLN A 332 -23.65 -18.44 -1.12
CA GLN A 332 -23.00 -18.99 -2.32
C GLN A 332 -23.89 -18.87 -3.55
N ARG A 333 -25.20 -19.13 -3.42
CA ARG A 333 -26.18 -19.00 -4.52
C ARG A 333 -26.17 -17.58 -5.09
N LYS A 334 -26.24 -16.56 -4.24
CA LYS A 334 -26.19 -15.14 -4.68
C LYS A 334 -24.89 -14.79 -5.39
N ILE A 335 -23.75 -15.29 -4.90
CA ILE A 335 -22.45 -15.08 -5.56
C ILE A 335 -22.45 -15.72 -6.95
N GLU A 336 -22.97 -16.94 -7.09
CA GLU A 336 -23.01 -17.64 -8.38
C GLU A 336 -23.97 -16.98 -9.37
N GLU A 337 -25.14 -16.53 -8.93
CA GLU A 337 -26.08 -15.76 -9.75
C GLU A 337 -25.49 -14.43 -10.20
N MET A 338 -24.82 -13.70 -9.30
CA MET A 338 -24.17 -12.45 -9.65
C MET A 338 -22.98 -12.65 -10.59
N ALA A 339 -22.19 -13.72 -10.40
CA ALA A 339 -21.11 -14.07 -11.32
C ALA A 339 -21.66 -14.38 -12.72
N GLU A 340 -22.79 -15.08 -12.82
CA GLU A 340 -23.45 -15.32 -14.10
C GLU A 340 -23.93 -14.02 -14.77
N LEU A 341 -24.55 -13.11 -14.00
CA LEU A 341 -24.98 -11.78 -14.47
C LEU A 341 -23.81 -10.92 -14.97
N LEU A 342 -22.64 -11.01 -14.33
CA LEU A 342 -21.40 -10.32 -14.72
C LEU A 342 -20.66 -11.02 -15.88
N CYS A 343 -21.24 -12.08 -16.45
CA CYS A 343 -20.61 -12.93 -17.47
C CYS A 343 -19.28 -13.54 -17.01
N TRP A 344 -19.24 -14.11 -15.82
CA TRP A 344 -18.10 -14.85 -15.31
C TRP A 344 -18.34 -16.34 -15.42
N GLU A 345 -17.31 -17.07 -15.84
CA GLU A 345 -17.34 -18.52 -15.92
C GLU A 345 -16.60 -19.14 -14.73
N LYS A 346 -17.25 -20.03 -13.99
CA LYS A 346 -16.60 -20.79 -12.92
C LYS A 346 -15.66 -21.84 -13.53
N LYS A 347 -14.36 -21.70 -13.28
CA LYS A 347 -13.30 -22.57 -13.83
C LYS A 347 -12.87 -23.68 -12.87
N HIS A 348 -12.98 -23.42 -11.58
CA HIS A 348 -12.51 -24.34 -10.56
C HIS A 348 -13.28 -24.16 -9.26
N GLU A 349 -13.56 -25.25 -8.57
CA GLU A 349 -13.95 -25.26 -7.17
C GLU A 349 -13.35 -26.50 -6.52
N LYS A 350 -12.48 -26.30 -5.53
CA LYS A 350 -11.84 -27.40 -4.80
C LYS A 350 -11.53 -26.95 -3.38
N GLY A 351 -12.01 -27.73 -2.42
CA GLY A 351 -11.94 -27.35 -1.01
C GLY A 351 -12.62 -25.99 -0.82
N GLU A 352 -12.03 -25.12 0.00
CA GLU A 352 -12.58 -23.79 0.27
C GLU A 352 -12.30 -22.75 -0.83
N THR A 353 -11.81 -23.15 -2.02
CA THR A 353 -11.39 -22.21 -3.06
C THR A 353 -12.22 -22.38 -4.33
N ALA A 354 -12.74 -21.27 -4.83
CA ALA A 354 -13.38 -21.19 -6.13
C ALA A 354 -12.73 -20.11 -7.01
N ILE A 355 -12.64 -20.39 -8.31
CA ILE A 355 -12.02 -19.53 -9.32
C ILE A 355 -13.02 -19.30 -10.44
N TRP A 356 -13.28 -18.03 -10.72
CA TRP A 356 -14.04 -17.57 -11.87
C TRP A 356 -13.11 -16.86 -12.85
N ARG A 357 -13.51 -16.87 -14.12
CA ARG A 357 -12.85 -16.12 -15.19
C ARG A 357 -13.86 -15.20 -15.85
N LYS A 358 -13.59 -13.90 -15.84
CA LYS A 358 -14.35 -12.92 -16.60
C LYS A 358 -14.20 -13.22 -18.09
N ARG A 359 -15.30 -13.17 -18.86
CA ARG A 359 -15.24 -13.41 -20.31
C ARG A 359 -14.35 -12.37 -21.00
N VAL A 360 -13.84 -12.72 -22.18
CA VAL A 360 -12.95 -11.84 -22.95
C VAL A 360 -13.72 -10.74 -23.68
N ASN A 361 -15.01 -10.94 -23.91
CA ASN A 361 -15.95 -10.01 -24.52
C ASN A 361 -17.40 -10.37 -24.15
N ASN A 362 -18.35 -9.61 -24.69
CA ASN A 362 -19.79 -9.73 -24.38
C ASN A 362 -20.55 -10.71 -25.28
N GLU A 363 -19.91 -11.38 -26.25
CA GLU A 363 -20.62 -12.18 -27.27
C GLU A 363 -21.30 -13.43 -26.71
N TYR A 364 -20.66 -14.05 -25.71
CA TYR A 364 -21.16 -15.26 -25.05
C TYR A 364 -21.88 -14.98 -23.72
N CYS A 365 -22.18 -13.71 -23.46
CA CYS A 365 -23.06 -13.33 -22.37
C CYS A 365 -24.49 -13.67 -22.73
N ARG A 366 -25.28 -14.20 -21.78
CA ARG A 366 -26.71 -14.43 -22.01
C ARG A 366 -27.37 -13.10 -22.38
N GLU A 367 -28.23 -13.13 -23.41
CA GLU A 367 -28.98 -11.95 -23.87
C GLU A 367 -29.57 -11.20 -22.68
N HIS A 368 -29.38 -9.88 -22.69
CA HIS A 368 -29.74 -8.93 -21.65
C HIS A 368 -31.00 -9.33 -20.88
N ASP A 369 -30.79 -9.93 -19.71
CA ASP A 369 -31.81 -9.91 -18.67
C ASP A 369 -32.19 -8.44 -18.46
N SER A 370 -33.46 -8.10 -18.62
CA SER A 370 -33.98 -6.73 -18.49
C SER A 370 -33.72 -6.12 -17.10
N ARG A 371 -33.19 -6.91 -16.17
CA ARG A 371 -32.69 -6.52 -14.84
C ARG A 371 -31.31 -5.85 -14.85
N VAL A 372 -30.54 -5.92 -15.94
CA VAL A 372 -29.16 -5.40 -15.98
C VAL A 372 -29.14 -3.92 -16.41
N THR A 373 -28.79 -3.03 -15.47
CA THR A 373 -28.52 -1.62 -15.76
C THR A 373 -27.05 -1.44 -16.15
N LEU A 374 -26.77 -0.83 -17.31
CA LEU A 374 -25.40 -0.49 -17.72
C LEU A 374 -24.99 0.89 -17.20
N CYS A 375 -23.74 1.04 -16.77
CA CYS A 375 -23.21 2.33 -16.36
C CYS A 375 -22.97 3.24 -17.57
N GLU A 376 -23.12 4.55 -17.36
CA GLU A 376 -22.64 5.53 -18.34
C GLU A 376 -21.12 5.42 -18.52
N SER A 377 -20.63 5.54 -19.75
CA SER A 377 -19.20 5.38 -20.07
C SER A 377 -18.31 6.41 -19.39
N SER A 378 -18.82 7.62 -19.12
CA SER A 378 -18.18 8.68 -18.34
C SER A 378 -17.91 8.28 -16.88
N ASN A 379 -18.80 7.48 -16.27
CA ASN A 379 -18.72 7.05 -14.87
C ASN A 379 -17.66 5.96 -14.65
N ALA A 380 -17.12 5.37 -15.71
CA ALA A 380 -16.04 4.39 -15.64
C ALA A 380 -14.64 5.02 -15.49
N ALA A 381 -14.47 6.28 -15.92
CA ALA A 381 -13.21 7.01 -15.87
C ALA A 381 -13.11 7.93 -14.63
N ASN A 382 -14.23 8.54 -14.21
CA ASN A 382 -14.26 9.38 -13.01
C ASN A 382 -14.55 8.52 -11.76
N VAL A 383 -13.52 8.22 -10.96
CA VAL A 383 -13.64 7.30 -9.81
C VAL A 383 -13.32 7.93 -8.45
N TRP A 384 -12.60 9.07 -8.41
CA TRP A 384 -12.18 9.69 -7.14
C TRP A 384 -13.37 10.23 -6.35
N TYR A 385 -13.55 9.75 -5.11
CA TYR A 385 -14.70 10.00 -4.25
C TYR A 385 -16.09 9.79 -4.91
N LYS A 386 -16.16 8.94 -5.94
CA LYS A 386 -17.44 8.59 -6.57
C LYS A 386 -18.07 7.41 -5.86
N LYS A 387 -19.37 7.52 -5.57
CA LYS A 387 -20.16 6.41 -5.05
C LYS A 387 -20.19 5.27 -6.05
N MET A 388 -20.17 4.04 -5.55
CA MET A 388 -20.48 2.87 -6.36
C MET A 388 -21.94 2.94 -6.80
N GLU A 389 -22.19 2.50 -8.02
CA GLU A 389 -23.50 2.51 -8.66
C GLU A 389 -23.93 1.06 -8.91
N ALA A 390 -25.22 0.77 -8.76
CA ALA A 390 -25.79 -0.55 -9.06
C ALA A 390 -25.96 -0.74 -10.57
N CYS A 391 -24.85 -0.66 -11.32
CA CYS A 391 -24.81 -0.82 -12.77
C CYS A 391 -23.54 -1.57 -13.21
N ILE A 392 -23.62 -2.31 -14.31
CA ILE A 392 -22.48 -3.05 -14.86
C ILE A 392 -21.70 -2.15 -15.82
N THR A 393 -20.37 -2.13 -15.69
CA THR A 393 -19.50 -1.40 -16.63
C THR A 393 -19.51 -2.13 -17.97
N PRO A 394 -19.89 -1.47 -19.09
CA PRO A 394 -19.95 -2.13 -20.38
C PRO A 394 -18.56 -2.57 -20.86
N TYR A 395 -18.51 -3.70 -21.56
CA TYR A 395 -17.33 -4.09 -22.32
C TYR A 395 -17.07 -3.05 -23.42
N PRO A 396 -15.81 -2.67 -23.68
CA PRO A 396 -15.46 -1.97 -24.91
C PRO A 396 -15.90 -2.77 -26.13
N GLU A 397 -16.30 -2.07 -27.20
CA GLU A 397 -16.74 -2.70 -28.45
C GLU A 397 -15.64 -3.60 -29.05
N THR A 398 -16.06 -4.72 -29.63
CA THR A 398 -15.20 -5.70 -30.31
C THR A 398 -15.72 -5.94 -31.72
N THR A 399 -14.80 -6.21 -32.65
CA THR A 399 -15.11 -6.44 -34.06
C THR A 399 -15.39 -7.92 -34.39
N ASN A 400 -14.92 -8.85 -33.55
CA ASN A 400 -15.12 -10.29 -33.69
C ASN A 400 -15.15 -11.01 -32.32
N SER A 401 -15.51 -12.30 -32.37
CA SER A 401 -15.72 -13.16 -31.19
C SER A 401 -14.49 -13.54 -30.40
N ASP A 402 -13.31 -13.43 -31.02
CA ASP A 402 -12.04 -13.84 -30.42
C ASP A 402 -11.26 -12.63 -29.87
N GLU A 403 -11.73 -11.42 -30.15
CA GLU A 403 -11.11 -10.18 -29.71
C GLU A 403 -11.33 -9.96 -28.20
N VAL A 404 -10.24 -9.68 -27.50
CA VAL A 404 -10.28 -9.26 -26.09
C VAL A 404 -10.74 -7.82 -26.05
N ALA A 405 -11.85 -7.56 -25.35
CA ALA A 405 -12.47 -6.26 -25.28
C ALA A 405 -11.53 -5.17 -24.73
N GLY A 406 -11.33 -4.14 -25.55
CA GLY A 406 -10.40 -3.05 -25.30
C GLY A 406 -8.91 -3.44 -25.40
N GLY A 407 -8.62 -4.51 -26.14
CA GLY A 407 -7.31 -4.89 -26.64
C GLY A 407 -6.58 -5.94 -25.82
N GLY A 408 -5.98 -6.91 -26.52
CA GLY A 408 -5.10 -7.90 -25.92
C GLY A 408 -3.76 -7.28 -25.47
N LEU A 409 -3.23 -7.76 -24.35
CA LEU A 409 -1.92 -7.37 -23.83
C LEU A 409 -0.87 -8.45 -24.13
N GLN A 410 0.35 -8.02 -24.42
CA GLN A 410 1.49 -8.93 -24.43
C GLN A 410 1.73 -9.50 -23.01
N PRO A 411 2.37 -10.66 -22.88
CA PRO A 411 2.87 -11.11 -21.59
C PRO A 411 3.96 -10.19 -21.04
N PHE A 412 4.12 -10.14 -19.71
CA PHE A 412 5.26 -9.49 -19.07
C PHE A 412 6.54 -10.33 -19.25
N PRO A 413 7.73 -9.75 -19.54
CA PRO A 413 8.08 -8.32 -19.47
C PRO A 413 7.81 -7.50 -20.73
N ASP A 414 7.46 -8.10 -21.86
CA ASP A 414 7.35 -7.39 -23.14
C ASP A 414 6.34 -6.24 -23.08
N ARG A 415 5.19 -6.47 -22.42
CA ARG A 415 4.14 -5.46 -22.25
C ARG A 415 4.57 -4.17 -21.56
N LEU A 416 5.69 -4.18 -20.84
CA LEU A 416 6.22 -2.99 -20.16
C LEU A 416 6.57 -1.86 -21.14
N ASN A 417 7.01 -2.22 -22.34
CA ASN A 417 7.47 -1.28 -23.38
C ASN A 417 6.66 -1.37 -24.68
N THR A 418 5.79 -2.37 -24.85
CA THR A 418 4.82 -2.42 -25.95
C THR A 418 3.83 -1.26 -25.84
N VAL A 419 3.40 -0.73 -26.98
CA VAL A 419 2.38 0.33 -27.05
C VAL A 419 1.07 -0.20 -26.46
N PRO A 420 0.53 0.41 -25.39
CA PRO A 420 -0.70 -0.06 -24.76
C PRO A 420 -1.93 0.13 -25.68
N PRO A 421 -2.93 -0.76 -25.62
CA PRO A 421 -4.14 -0.66 -26.43
C PRO A 421 -4.83 0.71 -26.35
N ARG A 422 -4.93 1.32 -25.16
CA ARG A 422 -5.54 2.66 -25.00
C ARG A 422 -4.80 3.77 -25.74
N ILE A 423 -3.49 3.62 -25.95
CA ILE A 423 -2.69 4.53 -26.77
C ILE A 423 -2.91 4.23 -28.26
N ALA A 424 -2.87 2.96 -28.64
CA ALA A 424 -3.05 2.54 -30.03
C ALA A 424 -4.44 2.90 -30.59
N SER A 425 -5.49 2.82 -29.76
CA SER A 425 -6.87 3.19 -30.13
C SER A 425 -7.14 4.69 -30.09
N GLY A 426 -6.21 5.51 -29.59
CA GLY A 426 -6.42 6.94 -29.37
C GLY A 426 -7.39 7.27 -28.22
N SER A 427 -7.64 6.31 -27.31
CA SER A 427 -8.56 6.50 -26.17
C SER A 427 -8.00 7.40 -25.07
N VAL A 428 -6.71 7.75 -25.11
CA VAL A 428 -6.09 8.74 -24.20
C VAL A 428 -5.77 10.01 -24.99
N PRO A 429 -6.60 11.06 -24.93
CA PRO A 429 -6.41 12.26 -25.74
C PRO A 429 -5.08 12.95 -25.47
N GLY A 430 -4.30 13.21 -26.52
CA GLY A 430 -3.02 13.92 -26.42
C GLY A 430 -1.78 13.02 -26.36
N PHE A 431 -1.95 11.69 -26.39
CA PHE A 431 -0.82 10.76 -26.53
C PHE A 431 -0.95 9.95 -27.83
N SER A 432 0.05 10.07 -28.69
CA SER A 432 0.23 9.19 -29.85
C SER A 432 1.17 8.02 -29.54
N VAL A 433 1.26 7.07 -30.47
CA VAL A 433 2.23 5.98 -30.41
C VAL A 433 3.66 6.50 -30.36
N GLU A 434 3.95 7.56 -31.11
CA GLU A 434 5.25 8.23 -31.16
C GLU A 434 5.55 8.90 -29.82
N ALA A 435 4.60 9.65 -29.27
CA ALA A 435 4.73 10.32 -27.97
C ALA A 435 5.04 9.31 -26.84
N PHE A 436 4.38 8.16 -26.82
CA PHE A 436 4.68 7.08 -25.86
C PHE A 436 6.12 6.55 -26.00
N LYS A 437 6.60 6.35 -27.24
CA LYS A 437 7.97 5.86 -27.49
C LYS A 437 9.01 6.91 -27.12
N GLU A 438 8.74 8.19 -27.36
CA GLU A 438 9.61 9.30 -26.99
C GLU A 438 9.69 9.47 -25.47
N ASP A 439 8.55 9.43 -24.78
CA ASP A 439 8.48 9.47 -23.31
C ASP A 439 9.31 8.34 -22.67
N ASN A 440 9.21 7.11 -23.19
CA ASN A 440 10.06 6.00 -22.73
C ASN A 440 11.58 6.24 -22.92
N LYS A 441 11.98 6.85 -24.04
CA LYS A 441 13.39 7.19 -24.28
C LYS A 441 13.86 8.28 -23.33
N LEU A 442 13.02 9.29 -23.12
CA LEU A 442 13.29 10.42 -22.24
C LEU A 442 13.46 9.95 -20.78
N TRP A 443 12.54 9.13 -20.27
CA TRP A 443 12.64 8.63 -18.89
C TRP A 443 13.84 7.73 -18.65
N LYS A 444 14.25 6.92 -19.64
CA LYS A 444 15.51 6.17 -19.55
C LYS A 444 16.71 7.10 -19.40
N LYS A 445 16.72 8.23 -20.11
CA LYS A 445 17.77 9.25 -19.98
C LYS A 445 17.74 9.93 -18.61
N HIS A 446 16.58 10.38 -18.14
CA HIS A 446 16.41 10.98 -16.82
C HIS A 446 16.90 10.05 -15.71
N VAL A 447 16.42 8.80 -15.69
CA VAL A 447 16.81 7.80 -14.69
C VAL A 447 18.31 7.49 -14.74
N ASN A 448 18.91 7.41 -15.92
CA ASN A 448 20.36 7.25 -16.06
C ASN A 448 21.15 8.44 -15.50
N SER A 449 20.62 9.66 -15.63
CA SER A 449 21.21 10.84 -14.98
C SER A 449 21.09 10.76 -13.46
N TYR A 450 19.91 10.39 -12.94
CA TYR A 450 19.68 10.24 -11.50
C TYR A 450 20.66 9.25 -10.87
N LYS A 451 20.94 8.13 -11.54
CA LYS A 451 21.91 7.11 -11.08
C LYS A 451 23.34 7.62 -10.95
N ARG A 452 23.73 8.65 -11.71
CA ARG A 452 25.07 9.26 -11.59
C ARG A 452 25.23 10.06 -10.30
N VAL A 453 24.14 10.67 -9.82
CA VAL A 453 24.10 11.45 -8.57
C VAL A 453 23.82 10.52 -7.39
N ASN A 454 22.75 9.74 -7.47
CA ASN A 454 22.31 8.78 -6.46
C ASN A 454 22.71 7.36 -6.87
N LYS A 455 23.97 7.00 -6.60
CA LYS A 455 24.58 5.72 -6.99
C LYS A 455 23.91 4.49 -6.33
N ILE A 456 23.09 4.69 -5.31
CA ILE A 456 22.39 3.61 -4.60
C ILE A 456 21.01 3.28 -5.19
N LEU A 457 20.56 3.99 -6.26
CA LEU A 457 19.29 3.69 -6.93
C LEU A 457 19.15 2.23 -7.39
N ASP A 458 20.25 1.60 -7.83
CA ASP A 458 20.23 0.24 -8.40
C ASP A 458 20.77 -0.84 -7.44
N ASN A 459 21.26 -0.46 -6.26
CA ASN A 459 21.95 -1.42 -5.38
C ASN A 459 20.99 -2.32 -4.57
N GLY A 460 19.68 -2.04 -4.60
CA GLY A 460 18.65 -2.75 -3.86
C GLY A 460 18.33 -2.18 -2.47
N ARG A 461 18.85 -0.98 -2.13
CA ARG A 461 18.51 -0.27 -0.89
C ARG A 461 17.08 0.27 -0.90
N TYR A 462 16.60 0.74 -2.05
CA TYR A 462 15.23 1.22 -2.21
C TYR A 462 14.34 0.07 -2.68
N ARG A 463 13.29 -0.23 -1.91
CA ARG A 463 12.32 -1.27 -2.19
C ARG A 463 10.95 -0.67 -2.49
N ASN A 464 10.44 0.14 -1.58
CA ASN A 464 9.16 0.83 -1.70
C ASN A 464 9.41 2.20 -2.32
N ILE A 465 9.08 2.35 -3.60
CA ILE A 465 9.27 3.61 -4.33
C ILE A 465 7.91 4.21 -4.65
N MET A 466 7.78 5.52 -4.52
CA MET A 466 6.61 6.26 -4.95
C MET A 466 6.97 7.19 -6.10
N ASP A 467 6.16 7.20 -7.15
CA ASP A 467 6.19 8.21 -8.20
C ASP A 467 4.92 9.05 -8.11
N MET A 468 5.04 10.27 -7.61
CA MET A 468 3.91 11.12 -7.25
C MET A 468 3.14 11.66 -8.46
N ASN A 469 3.77 11.66 -9.64
CA ASN A 469 3.13 12.05 -10.90
C ASN A 469 3.68 11.18 -12.03
N ALA A 470 3.11 9.98 -12.15
CA ALA A 470 3.65 8.91 -12.96
C ALA A 470 3.48 9.11 -14.47
N GLY A 471 2.56 9.98 -14.90
CA GLY A 471 2.22 10.12 -16.32
C GLY A 471 1.92 8.75 -16.95
N LEU A 472 2.70 8.34 -17.94
CA LEU A 472 2.55 7.04 -18.62
C LEU A 472 3.19 5.84 -17.88
N GLY A 473 3.74 6.05 -16.67
CA GLY A 473 4.47 5.03 -15.87
C GLY A 473 5.90 4.79 -16.34
N SER A 474 6.47 5.70 -17.14
CA SER A 474 7.75 5.51 -17.81
C SER A 474 8.96 5.61 -16.88
N PHE A 475 8.86 6.37 -15.79
CA PHE A 475 9.86 6.35 -14.71
C PHE A 475 9.98 4.94 -14.11
N ALA A 476 8.85 4.34 -13.70
CA ALA A 476 8.82 2.99 -13.16
C ALA A 476 9.29 1.95 -14.19
N ALA A 477 8.92 2.11 -15.46
CA ALA A 477 9.39 1.22 -16.53
C ALA A 477 10.91 1.32 -16.78
N ALA A 478 11.51 2.50 -16.62
CA ALA A 478 12.95 2.70 -16.73
C ALA A 478 13.72 2.18 -15.50
N LEU A 479 13.05 2.04 -14.36
CA LEU A 479 13.61 1.56 -13.09
C LEU A 479 13.32 0.08 -12.79
N GLU A 480 12.55 -0.60 -13.65
CA GLU A 480 12.03 -1.95 -13.40
C GLU A 480 13.13 -2.92 -12.95
N SER A 481 12.85 -3.64 -11.85
CA SER A 481 13.77 -4.59 -11.24
C SER A 481 13.02 -5.49 -10.26
N PRO A 482 13.41 -6.77 -10.11
CA PRO A 482 12.80 -7.69 -9.15
C PRO A 482 13.02 -7.30 -7.68
N LYS A 483 13.91 -6.33 -7.41
CA LYS A 483 14.25 -5.88 -6.05
C LYS A 483 13.35 -4.77 -5.53
N LEU A 484 12.57 -4.11 -6.39
CA LEU A 484 11.79 -2.91 -6.04
C LEU A 484 10.38 -2.96 -6.62
N TRP A 485 9.52 -2.07 -6.16
CA TRP A 485 8.23 -1.80 -6.77
C TRP A 485 7.95 -0.31 -6.69
N VAL A 486 7.13 0.19 -7.62
CA VAL A 486 6.78 1.60 -7.71
C VAL A 486 5.27 1.75 -7.55
N MET A 487 4.83 2.54 -6.56
CA MET A 487 3.49 3.10 -6.51
C MET A 487 3.41 4.24 -7.52
N ASN A 488 2.77 4.00 -8.66
CA ASN A 488 2.60 5.00 -9.71
C ASN A 488 1.33 5.82 -9.42
N VAL A 489 1.49 7.05 -8.95
CA VAL A 489 0.34 7.92 -8.66
C VAL A 489 0.01 8.75 -9.89
N VAL A 490 -1.27 8.77 -10.27
CA VAL A 490 -1.80 9.69 -11.27
C VAL A 490 -2.65 10.73 -10.53
N PRO A 491 -2.17 11.99 -10.43
CA PRO A 491 -2.91 13.03 -9.75
C PRO A 491 -4.30 13.24 -10.33
N THR A 492 -5.32 13.38 -9.49
CA THR A 492 -6.71 13.60 -9.91
C THR A 492 -6.91 14.91 -10.67
N ILE A 493 -6.02 15.89 -10.43
CA ILE A 493 -5.99 17.17 -11.11
C ILE A 493 -5.28 17.12 -12.47
N ALA A 494 -4.59 16.03 -12.79
CA ALA A 494 -3.94 15.90 -14.08
C ALA A 494 -4.99 15.93 -15.21
N GLU A 495 -4.74 16.71 -16.26
CA GLU A 495 -5.66 16.83 -17.39
C GLU A 495 -5.89 15.50 -18.14
N LYS A 496 -4.92 14.59 -18.04
CA LYS A 496 -4.87 13.34 -18.79
C LYS A 496 -4.99 12.15 -17.86
N ASP A 497 -6.01 11.34 -18.09
CA ASP A 497 -6.16 10.06 -17.41
C ASP A 497 -5.23 9.00 -18.02
N THR A 498 -4.10 8.77 -17.37
CA THR A 498 -3.07 7.83 -17.84
C THR A 498 -2.97 6.58 -16.98
N LEU A 499 -3.73 6.44 -15.90
CA LEU A 499 -3.56 5.30 -14.97
C LEU A 499 -3.92 3.97 -15.65
N GLY A 500 -4.89 3.97 -16.58
CA GLY A 500 -5.18 2.80 -17.40
C GLY A 500 -3.97 2.32 -18.21
N VAL A 501 -3.16 3.25 -18.72
CA VAL A 501 -1.93 2.96 -19.47
C VAL A 501 -0.88 2.33 -18.55
N VAL A 502 -0.68 2.88 -17.35
CA VAL A 502 0.24 2.32 -16.33
C VAL A 502 -0.07 0.85 -16.07
N TYR A 503 -1.35 0.54 -15.89
CA TYR A 503 -1.80 -0.83 -15.64
C TYR A 503 -1.63 -1.74 -16.87
N GLU A 504 -1.92 -1.27 -18.09
CA GLU A 504 -1.72 -2.04 -19.33
C GLU A 504 -0.24 -2.41 -19.58
N ARG A 505 0.70 -1.61 -19.06
CA ARG A 505 2.14 -1.91 -19.03
C ARG A 505 2.53 -2.97 -17.99
N GLY A 506 1.59 -3.37 -17.12
CA GLY A 506 1.84 -4.28 -16.02
C GLY A 506 2.53 -3.69 -14.80
N LEU A 507 2.34 -2.39 -14.60
CA LEU A 507 2.70 -1.67 -13.39
C LEU A 507 1.46 -1.53 -12.50
N ILE A 508 1.66 -1.12 -11.25
CA ILE A 508 0.59 -0.84 -10.29
C ILE A 508 0.57 0.65 -9.94
N GLY A 509 -0.61 1.18 -9.64
CA GLY A 509 -0.77 2.60 -9.37
C GLY A 509 -2.13 2.96 -8.81
N ILE A 510 -2.33 4.23 -8.51
CA ILE A 510 -3.54 4.73 -7.85
C ILE A 510 -3.83 6.17 -8.26
N TYR A 511 -5.11 6.54 -8.34
CA TYR A 511 -5.50 7.95 -8.39
C TYR A 511 -5.38 8.56 -7.00
N HIS A 512 -4.87 9.77 -6.91
CA HIS A 512 -4.79 10.48 -5.64
C HIS A 512 -4.75 12.00 -5.84
N ASP A 513 -5.23 12.72 -4.83
CA ASP A 513 -5.10 14.17 -4.75
C ASP A 513 -4.08 14.55 -3.67
N TRP A 514 -2.95 15.14 -4.06
CA TRP A 514 -1.87 15.55 -3.15
C TRP A 514 -2.22 16.74 -2.25
N CYS A 515 -3.40 17.34 -2.39
CA CYS A 515 -3.94 18.28 -1.40
C CYS A 515 -4.46 17.60 -0.12
N GLU A 516 -4.53 16.26 -0.13
CA GLU A 516 -4.92 15.42 0.99
C GLU A 516 -3.86 14.36 1.30
N ALA A 517 -3.84 13.83 2.53
CA ALA A 517 -2.86 12.82 2.92
C ALA A 517 -3.07 11.47 2.24
N PHE A 518 -2.04 10.79 1.76
CA PHE A 518 -2.14 9.50 1.09
C PHE A 518 -2.62 8.39 2.04
N SER A 519 -3.37 7.41 1.52
CA SER A 519 -3.92 6.27 2.28
C SER A 519 -2.86 5.23 2.68
N THR A 520 -1.87 5.65 3.46
CA THR A 520 -0.73 4.84 3.92
C THR A 520 -0.28 5.25 5.33
N TYR A 521 0.47 4.36 5.97
CA TYR A 521 1.14 4.63 7.24
C TYR A 521 2.34 5.57 7.05
N PRO A 522 2.76 6.32 8.08
CA PRO A 522 4.03 7.04 8.05
C PRO A 522 5.21 6.10 7.78
N ARG A 523 6.32 6.63 7.24
CA ARG A 523 7.58 5.90 7.01
C ARG A 523 7.42 4.65 6.14
N THR A 524 6.66 4.76 5.05
CA THR A 524 6.38 3.66 4.13
C THR A 524 7.40 3.55 2.99
N TYR A 525 7.79 4.68 2.40
CA TYR A 525 8.57 4.70 1.16
C TYR A 525 10.05 4.97 1.42
N ASP A 526 10.92 4.23 0.73
CA ASP A 526 12.37 4.42 0.80
C ASP A 526 12.83 5.54 -0.17
N LEU A 527 12.09 5.75 -1.27
CA LEU A 527 12.33 6.79 -2.27
C LEU A 527 11.01 7.40 -2.73
N ILE A 528 10.93 8.73 -2.74
CA ILE A 528 9.84 9.47 -3.37
C ILE A 528 10.38 10.23 -4.58
N HIS A 529 9.80 9.97 -5.75
CA HIS A 529 10.04 10.73 -6.98
C HIS A 529 8.84 11.63 -7.26
N ALA A 530 9.10 12.87 -7.65
CA ALA A 530 8.06 13.82 -8.03
C ALA A 530 8.50 14.64 -9.24
N ASN A 531 7.81 14.44 -10.36
CA ASN A 531 8.01 15.20 -11.58
C ASN A 531 6.90 16.24 -11.75
N ARG A 532 7.27 17.51 -11.72
CA ARG A 532 6.38 18.67 -11.91
C ARG A 532 5.16 18.68 -10.98
N VAL A 533 5.24 18.01 -9.83
CA VAL A 533 4.11 17.92 -8.88
C VAL A 533 3.79 19.30 -8.31
N PHE A 534 4.80 20.07 -7.92
CA PHE A 534 4.57 21.39 -7.33
C PHE A 534 4.06 22.39 -8.38
N SER A 535 4.58 22.32 -9.61
CA SER A 535 3.99 23.07 -10.73
C SER A 535 2.54 22.66 -11.02
N LEU A 536 2.21 21.37 -10.97
CA LEU A 536 0.86 20.84 -11.22
C LEU A 536 -0.14 21.31 -10.17
N TYR A 537 0.29 21.41 -8.91
CA TYR A 537 -0.53 21.81 -7.78
C TYR A 537 -0.45 23.30 -7.44
N LYS A 538 0.22 24.08 -8.28
CA LYS A 538 0.32 25.53 -8.12
C LYS A 538 -1.07 26.14 -8.02
N ASP A 539 -1.28 26.98 -7.01
CA ASP A 539 -2.55 27.66 -6.71
C ASP A 539 -3.72 26.73 -6.34
N LYS A 540 -3.45 25.46 -5.99
CA LYS A 540 -4.47 24.46 -5.61
C LYS A 540 -4.39 24.08 -4.14
N CYS A 541 -3.18 23.83 -3.65
CA CYS A 541 -2.88 23.70 -2.23
C CYS A 541 -1.45 24.13 -1.93
N SER A 542 -1.14 24.24 -0.64
CA SER A 542 0.16 24.73 -0.18
C SER A 542 1.29 23.77 -0.56
N VAL A 543 2.42 24.33 -0.99
CA VAL A 543 3.68 23.59 -1.16
C VAL A 543 4.09 22.92 0.17
N GLU A 544 3.83 23.59 1.30
CA GLU A 544 4.10 23.06 2.63
C GLU A 544 3.30 21.78 2.91
N ASP A 545 2.00 21.75 2.56
CA ASP A 545 1.14 20.57 2.78
C ASP A 545 1.66 19.34 2.03
N ILE A 546 2.03 19.51 0.76
CA ILE A 546 2.59 18.42 -0.07
C ILE A 546 3.91 17.93 0.54
N LEU A 547 4.79 18.84 0.95
CA LEU A 547 6.06 18.47 1.57
C LEU A 547 5.88 17.75 2.91
N LEU A 548 4.95 18.20 3.76
CA LEU A 548 4.63 17.55 5.02
C LEU A 548 4.09 16.13 4.82
N GLU A 549 3.25 15.93 3.80
CA GLU A 549 2.78 14.59 3.43
C GLU A 549 3.93 13.71 2.93
N MET A 550 4.84 14.26 2.11
CA MET A 550 6.05 13.56 1.68
C MET A 550 6.92 13.16 2.89
N ASP A 551 7.15 14.06 3.84
CA ASP A 551 7.94 13.76 5.05
C ASP A 551 7.27 12.67 5.90
N ARG A 552 5.95 12.73 6.08
CA ARG A 552 5.19 11.73 6.84
C ARG A 552 5.41 10.33 6.26
N ILE A 553 5.25 10.16 4.95
CA ILE A 553 5.28 8.83 4.30
C ILE A 553 6.69 8.36 3.95
N LEU A 554 7.69 9.24 3.96
CA LEU A 554 9.09 8.90 3.71
C LEU A 554 9.73 8.26 4.95
N ARG A 555 10.50 7.20 4.74
CA ARG A 555 11.27 6.56 5.82
C ARG A 555 12.37 7.47 6.36
N PRO A 556 12.78 7.29 7.62
CA PRO A 556 14.06 7.82 8.08
C PRO A 556 15.18 7.42 7.11
N GLU A 557 16.04 8.37 6.76
CA GLU A 557 17.11 8.19 5.76
C GLU A 557 16.61 7.84 4.35
N GLY A 558 15.31 7.99 4.10
CA GLY A 558 14.71 7.89 2.77
C GLY A 558 15.13 9.05 1.88
N ALA A 559 15.14 8.79 0.57
CA ALA A 559 15.55 9.76 -0.43
C ALA A 559 14.36 10.38 -1.17
N VAL A 560 14.56 11.57 -1.70
CA VAL A 560 13.60 12.30 -2.54
C VAL A 560 14.31 12.76 -3.81
N ILE A 561 13.64 12.64 -4.95
CA ILE A 561 14.07 13.21 -6.24
C ILE A 561 12.92 14.07 -6.78
N LEU A 562 13.14 15.38 -6.82
CA LEU A 562 12.20 16.35 -7.34
C LEU A 562 12.73 16.89 -8.66
N ARG A 563 11.88 16.90 -9.69
CA ARG A 563 12.18 17.51 -10.99
C ARG A 563 11.11 18.55 -11.29
N ASP A 564 11.49 19.82 -11.33
CA ASP A 564 10.56 20.92 -11.59
C ASP A 564 11.30 22.17 -12.09
N HIS A 565 10.56 23.23 -12.42
CA HIS A 565 11.15 24.53 -12.77
C HIS A 565 11.95 25.11 -11.60
N VAL A 566 13.05 25.82 -11.91
CA VAL A 566 14.00 26.33 -10.92
C VAL A 566 13.38 27.27 -9.88
N ASP A 567 12.43 28.11 -10.27
CA ASP A 567 11.69 29.01 -9.38
C ASP A 567 10.86 28.23 -8.35
N VAL A 568 10.17 27.19 -8.82
CA VAL A 568 9.40 26.27 -7.98
C VAL A 568 10.32 25.49 -7.04
N LEU A 569 11.42 24.91 -7.54
CA LEU A 569 12.36 24.17 -6.71
C LEU A 569 13.11 25.05 -5.71
N THR A 570 13.27 26.35 -6.00
CA THR A 570 13.84 27.31 -5.04
C THR A 570 12.89 27.53 -3.86
N GLN A 571 11.59 27.68 -4.13
CA GLN A 571 10.57 27.73 -3.08
C GLN A 571 10.52 26.44 -2.26
N VAL A 572 10.54 25.28 -2.93
CA VAL A 572 10.55 23.96 -2.26
C VAL A 572 11.80 23.79 -1.39
N LYS A 573 12.99 24.13 -1.92
CA LYS A 573 14.25 24.09 -1.18
C LYS A 573 14.17 24.92 0.10
N ARG A 574 13.60 26.13 0.03
CA ARG A 574 13.45 27.01 1.21
C ARG A 574 12.66 26.36 2.34
N ILE A 575 11.52 25.72 2.02
CA ILE A 575 10.69 25.04 3.03
C ILE A 575 11.40 23.79 3.53
N ALA A 576 11.93 22.97 2.62
CA ALA A 576 12.59 21.71 2.96
C ALA A 576 13.85 21.88 3.83
N THR A 577 14.55 23.02 3.75
CA THR A 577 15.64 23.36 4.69
C THR A 577 15.14 23.40 6.13
N GLY A 578 13.91 23.88 6.37
CA GLY A 578 13.26 23.87 7.69
C GLY A 578 12.73 22.50 8.13
N MET A 579 12.80 21.47 7.26
CA MET A 579 12.24 20.13 7.50
C MET A 579 13.28 19.09 7.95
N ARG A 580 14.50 19.52 8.30
CA ARG A 580 15.62 18.63 8.68
C ARG A 580 16.03 17.68 7.53
N TRP A 581 15.90 18.12 6.28
CA TRP A 581 16.34 17.38 5.10
C TRP A 581 17.74 17.84 4.65
N ASN A 582 18.57 16.90 4.22
CA ASN A 582 19.82 17.19 3.52
C ASN A 582 19.54 17.33 2.02
N ILE A 583 19.80 18.50 1.44
CA ILE A 583 19.35 18.84 0.09
C ILE A 583 20.54 19.12 -0.84
N LYS A 584 20.43 18.66 -2.09
CA LYS A 584 21.35 18.95 -3.18
C LYS A 584 20.56 19.24 -4.47
N MET A 585 20.66 20.45 -4.98
CA MET A 585 20.12 20.82 -6.29
C MET A 585 21.20 20.67 -7.36
N VAL A 586 20.83 20.16 -8.53
CA VAL A 586 21.71 20.00 -9.69
C VAL A 586 21.00 20.46 -10.97
N ASP A 587 21.80 20.76 -11.98
CA ASP A 587 21.31 21.12 -13.31
C ASP A 587 20.62 19.95 -14.03
N HIS A 588 19.80 20.31 -15.03
CA HIS A 588 19.28 19.36 -16.01
C HIS A 588 20.42 18.62 -16.70
N GLU A 589 20.24 17.34 -17.05
CA GLU A 589 21.29 16.54 -17.69
C GLU A 589 21.68 16.99 -19.10
N ASP A 590 20.91 17.89 -19.70
CA ASP A 590 21.20 18.50 -21.01
C ASP A 590 21.89 19.87 -20.89
N GLY A 591 22.12 20.34 -19.66
CA GLY A 591 22.94 21.52 -19.39
C GLY A 591 22.29 22.52 -18.44
N PRO A 592 23.10 23.49 -17.96
CA PRO A 592 22.70 24.44 -16.93
C PRO A 592 21.70 25.51 -17.41
N LEU A 593 21.56 25.72 -18.72
CA LEU A 593 20.67 26.74 -19.27
C LEU A 593 19.20 26.30 -19.33
N ILE A 594 18.91 25.03 -19.08
CA ILE A 594 17.54 24.52 -19.04
C ILE A 594 16.89 24.94 -17.70
N PRO A 595 15.70 25.59 -17.73
CA PRO A 595 15.04 26.06 -16.51
C PRO A 595 14.58 24.97 -15.56
N GLU A 596 14.33 23.76 -16.07
CA GLU A 596 14.02 22.59 -15.24
C GLU A 596 15.29 22.12 -14.52
N LYS A 597 15.20 21.88 -13.21
CA LYS A 597 16.30 21.40 -12.36
C LYS A 597 15.90 20.13 -11.65
N VAL A 598 16.88 19.49 -11.00
CA VAL A 598 16.65 18.31 -10.18
C VAL A 598 17.15 18.57 -8.76
N LEU A 599 16.27 18.39 -7.78
CA LEU A 599 16.59 18.49 -6.36
C LEU A 599 16.56 17.09 -5.76
N PHE A 600 17.70 16.68 -5.21
CA PHE A 600 17.85 15.47 -4.42
C PHE A 600 17.79 15.83 -2.95
N ALA A 601 17.04 15.08 -2.15
CA ALA A 601 17.05 15.26 -0.70
C ALA A 601 17.10 13.92 0.04
N VAL A 602 17.58 13.95 1.28
CA VAL A 602 17.55 12.80 2.20
C VAL A 602 17.02 13.27 3.54
N ARG A 603 16.01 12.58 4.06
CA ARG A 603 15.42 12.85 5.36
C ARG A 603 16.34 12.36 6.47
N LYS A 604 16.68 13.21 7.45
CA LYS A 604 17.47 12.77 8.62
C LYS A 604 16.61 11.91 9.56
N TYR A 605 17.22 10.96 10.25
CA TYR A 605 16.59 10.30 11.39
C TYR A 605 16.59 11.24 12.60
N TRP A 606 15.44 11.38 13.25
CA TRP A 606 15.27 12.13 14.49
C TRP A 606 14.03 11.62 15.23
N VAL A 607 13.96 11.84 16.54
CA VAL A 607 12.83 11.47 17.41
C VAL A 607 12.39 12.66 18.26
N VAL A 608 11.18 12.60 18.84
CA VAL A 608 10.72 13.65 19.77
C VAL A 608 11.61 13.67 21.01
N GLY A 609 11.95 14.87 21.49
CA GLY A 609 12.73 15.07 22.71
C GLY A 609 14.26 14.94 22.54
N ASP A 610 14.76 14.55 21.37
CA ASP A 610 16.18 14.60 21.06
C ASP A 610 16.61 16.05 20.78
N ASN A 611 16.93 16.79 21.84
CA ASN A 611 17.65 18.07 21.77
C ASN A 611 19.16 17.86 21.56
N ASN A 612 19.54 16.95 20.66
CA ASN A 612 20.94 16.84 20.26
C ASN A 612 21.19 17.82 19.11
N SER A 613 21.50 19.06 19.51
CA SER A 613 22.35 19.98 18.77
C SER A 613 23.76 19.37 18.64
N THR A 614 23.93 18.42 17.73
CA THR A 614 25.26 18.17 17.15
C THR A 614 25.41 19.10 15.97
N VAL A 615 26.05 20.24 16.28
CA VAL A 615 26.66 21.21 15.37
C VAL A 615 27.51 20.52 14.31
#